data_AF-A0A2E1HAE5-F1
#
_entry.id   AF-A0A2E1HAE5-F1
#
_cell.length_a   1.000
_cell.length_b   1.000
_cell.length_c   1.000
_cell.angle_alpha   90.00
_cell.angle_beta   90.00
_cell.angle_gamma   90.00
#
_symmetry.space_group_name_H-M   'P 1'
#
loop_
_entity.id
_entity.type
_entity.pdbx_description
1 polymer ?
#
loop_
_entity_poly.entity_id
_entity_poly.type
_entity_poly.pdbx_seq_one_letter_code
_entity_poly.pdbx_strand_id
1 'polypeptide(L)'
;MRAWRPATPMRQGLHRNFGLARSDDITKDHSIEGGLALIRPSVLRRIRRPQRRGWSGVRGPVGTRPARASAGRRPRQAWGSRHGIEHVTKREAEAANGAPEEWPEQLAVRAAWCYHMLGLTQAQVAERLDIPRMRVNRLLAQARERGLVTIQIHSRLTENIELEEELCQRFGLERAHVVLAEPPNFDREDPALAELLGRVAAPIVAGRIVSGMTIGSGWGITLKAIAAAMVQQAPRDISVVSMVGSLNRRSAVDVFEAATLLAQKLSAECFYLAGPLICDSAQSRQAIMAQPALEALMDRARHADMALLSVGGPSTGTVSQVGLVEPGELAELVEAGAVCNFLGHYIDAEARVVDHPINHRVVGLKPEELQGVPRRFMVSGGPLKLPGIRAVLQAGLATEFVTDQDTARRLIGG
;
A
#
# COMPACT_ATOMS: atom_id res chain seq x y z
N MET A 1 -58.42 17.79 -39.42
CA MET A 1 -59.06 16.64 -40.11
C MET A 1 -58.46 15.36 -39.55
N ARG A 2 -59.33 14.49 -38.95
CA ARG A 2 -59.19 13.06 -38.55
C ARG A 2 -57.89 12.66 -37.81
N ALA A 3 -57.83 12.44 -36.49
CA ALA A 3 -58.57 11.59 -35.53
C ALA A 3 -58.32 10.07 -35.65
N TRP A 4 -57.55 9.50 -34.71
CA TRP A 4 -57.87 8.22 -34.04
C TRP A 4 -57.07 8.07 -32.72
N ARG A 5 -57.77 7.72 -31.63
CA ARG A 5 -57.23 7.21 -30.35
C ARG A 5 -57.76 5.75 -30.14
N PRO A 6 -57.59 5.08 -28.98
CA PRO A 6 -56.64 3.98 -28.74
C PRO A 6 -57.36 2.65 -28.39
N ALA A 7 -56.61 1.58 -28.07
CA ALA A 7 -57.15 0.41 -27.39
C ALA A 7 -56.19 -0.12 -26.32
N THR A 8 -56.74 -0.33 -25.12
CA THR A 8 -56.16 -1.00 -23.95
C THR A 8 -57.05 -2.24 -23.62
N PRO A 9 -56.83 -3.03 -22.54
CA PRO A 9 -56.23 -4.37 -22.53
C PRO A 9 -57.20 -5.52 -22.13
N MET A 10 -56.73 -6.78 -22.22
CA MET A 10 -57.24 -7.97 -21.50
C MET A 10 -56.01 -8.73 -20.98
N ARG A 11 -55.74 -9.00 -19.70
CA ARG A 11 -56.44 -9.54 -18.50
C ARG A 11 -56.67 -11.07 -18.50
N GLN A 12 -56.20 -11.67 -17.40
CA GLN A 12 -56.48 -13.02 -16.83
C GLN A 12 -55.70 -14.18 -17.48
N GLY A 13 -55.09 -15.14 -16.77
CA GLY A 13 -55.02 -15.62 -15.38
C GLY A 13 -54.32 -17.01 -15.49
N LEU A 14 -54.01 -17.83 -14.48
CA LEU A 14 -54.04 -17.87 -13.03
C LEU A 14 -53.46 -19.26 -12.67
N HIS A 15 -52.68 -19.35 -11.58
CA HIS A 15 -52.49 -20.55 -10.72
C HIS A 15 -51.78 -21.78 -11.32
N ARG A 16 -51.06 -22.66 -10.62
CA ARG A 16 -50.63 -22.97 -9.23
C ARG A 16 -49.61 -24.13 -9.45
N ASN A 17 -48.56 -24.40 -8.68
CA ASN A 17 -48.64 -25.03 -7.37
C ASN A 17 -47.23 -25.26 -6.78
N PHE A 18 -47.21 -25.25 -5.45
CA PHE A 18 -46.18 -25.74 -4.55
C PHE A 18 -45.98 -27.27 -4.66
N GLY A 19 -44.78 -27.73 -4.30
CA GLY A 19 -44.52 -29.15 -4.03
C GLY A 19 -43.23 -29.32 -3.22
N LEU A 20 -43.40 -29.41 -1.90
CA LEU A 20 -42.42 -29.94 -0.95
C LEU A 20 -42.14 -31.42 -1.24
N ALA A 21 -40.89 -31.86 -1.08
CA ALA A 21 -40.56 -33.26 -0.80
C ALA A 21 -39.52 -33.32 0.32
N ARG A 22 -39.86 -34.07 1.37
CA ARG A 22 -39.02 -34.44 2.51
C ARG A 22 -38.27 -35.75 2.20
N SER A 23 -37.09 -35.86 2.83
CA SER A 23 -36.43 -37.05 3.41
C SER A 23 -36.47 -38.39 2.66
N ASP A 24 -35.28 -38.95 2.41
CA ASP A 24 -34.95 -40.30 2.86
C ASP A 24 -33.42 -40.46 3.05
N ASP A 25 -33.09 -41.17 4.14
CA ASP A 25 -31.78 -41.62 4.59
C ASP A 25 -31.03 -42.47 3.56
N ILE A 26 -29.73 -42.20 3.35
CA ILE A 26 -28.73 -43.28 3.16
C ILE A 26 -27.40 -42.87 3.83
N THR A 27 -27.13 -43.53 4.94
CA THR A 27 -25.81 -43.76 5.54
C THR A 27 -24.82 -44.38 4.55
N LYS A 28 -23.58 -43.88 4.48
CA LYS A 28 -22.34 -44.66 4.34
C LYS A 28 -21.08 -43.78 4.34
N ASP A 29 -20.56 -43.56 5.54
CA ASP A 29 -19.22 -43.97 5.96
C ASP A 29 -18.18 -44.24 4.84
N HIS A 30 -17.25 -43.30 4.63
CA HIS A 30 -15.94 -43.55 4.02
C HIS A 30 -14.85 -42.83 4.82
N SER A 31 -14.35 -43.57 5.81
CA SER A 31 -13.05 -43.40 6.45
C SER A 31 -11.92 -43.40 5.40
N ILE A 32 -11.23 -42.27 5.25
CA ILE A 32 -9.93 -42.21 4.57
C ILE A 32 -8.85 -42.44 5.64
N GLU A 33 -8.51 -43.71 5.84
CA GLU A 33 -7.19 -44.10 6.37
C GLU A 33 -6.24 -44.26 5.17
N GLY A 34 -5.08 -43.62 5.22
CA GLY A 34 -4.10 -43.77 4.15
C GLY A 34 -2.84 -42.91 4.28
N GLY A 35 -1.91 -43.35 5.13
CA GLY A 35 -0.48 -43.34 4.79
C GLY A 35 0.32 -42.07 5.02
N LEU A 36 0.77 -41.85 6.27
CA LEU A 36 2.03 -41.16 6.54
C LEU A 36 3.20 -42.02 6.04
N ALA A 37 3.96 -41.53 5.07
CA ALA A 37 5.27 -42.07 4.71
C ALA A 37 6.39 -41.20 5.30
N LEU A 38 6.98 -41.72 6.39
CA LEU A 38 8.17 -41.23 7.08
C LEU A 38 9.40 -41.30 6.16
N ILE A 39 10.03 -40.15 5.87
CA ILE A 39 11.39 -40.10 5.32
C ILE A 39 12.38 -40.06 6.50
N ARG A 40 13.22 -41.10 6.60
CA ARG A 40 14.32 -41.22 7.57
C ARG A 40 15.49 -40.29 7.21
N PRO A 41 16.11 -39.57 8.16
CA PRO A 41 17.43 -38.98 7.96
C PRO A 41 18.52 -39.92 8.50
N SER A 42 19.45 -40.33 7.64
CA SER A 42 20.63 -41.08 8.01
C SER A 42 21.91 -40.24 7.88
N VAL A 43 22.76 -40.40 8.91
CA VAL A 43 24.21 -40.15 8.98
C VAL A 43 24.69 -38.78 9.47
N LEU A 44 24.82 -38.70 10.80
CA LEU A 44 25.74 -37.83 11.55
C LEU A 44 27.21 -38.22 11.29
N ARG A 45 28.07 -37.24 10.97
CA ARG A 45 29.53 -37.36 11.15
C ARG A 45 30.03 -36.29 12.13
N ARG A 46 30.62 -36.79 13.22
CA ARG A 46 31.32 -36.06 14.30
C ARG A 46 32.50 -35.24 13.76
N ILE A 47 32.65 -34.01 14.25
CA ILE A 47 33.97 -33.38 14.40
C ILE A 47 34.09 -32.79 15.81
N ARG A 48 35.19 -33.15 16.47
CA ARG A 48 35.56 -32.88 17.87
C ARG A 48 35.92 -31.40 18.09
N ARG A 49 35.53 -30.84 19.25
CA ARG A 49 36.12 -29.64 19.84
C ARG A 49 37.38 -30.00 20.65
N PRO A 50 38.41 -29.15 20.70
CA PRO A 50 39.34 -29.10 21.81
C PRO A 50 39.05 -27.92 22.75
N GLN A 51 39.03 -28.23 24.05
CA GLN A 51 39.23 -27.29 25.15
C GLN A 51 40.71 -26.90 25.23
N ARG A 52 41.04 -25.68 25.69
CA ARG A 52 41.65 -25.44 27.03
C ARG A 52 42.18 -24.00 27.24
N ARG A 53 41.93 -23.52 28.47
CA ARG A 53 42.78 -22.68 29.38
C ARG A 53 43.15 -21.26 28.88
N GLY A 54 42.91 -20.16 29.57
CA GLY A 54 42.82 -19.89 31.01
C GLY A 54 44.19 -19.51 31.55
N TRP A 55 44.46 -18.21 31.75
CA TRP A 55 45.43 -17.68 32.74
C TRP A 55 45.29 -16.17 32.97
N SER A 56 45.64 -15.77 34.18
CA SER A 56 45.35 -14.53 34.88
C SER A 56 46.63 -13.82 35.33
N GLY A 57 46.65 -12.49 35.24
CA GLY A 57 47.30 -11.56 36.18
C GLY A 57 48.83 -11.39 36.17
N VAL A 58 49.30 -10.13 36.27
CA VAL A 58 50.15 -9.56 37.36
C VAL A 58 50.69 -8.17 36.94
N ARG A 59 50.95 -7.32 37.95
CA ARG A 59 51.16 -5.85 37.98
C ARG A 59 52.65 -5.41 37.87
N GLY A 60 52.89 -4.23 37.25
CA GLY A 60 53.86 -3.13 37.54
C GLY A 60 55.37 -3.41 37.76
N PRO A 61 56.26 -2.40 38.00
CA PRO A 61 56.08 -0.93 38.01
C PRO A 61 57.26 -0.05 37.40
N VAL A 62 56.98 1.26 37.21
CA VAL A 62 57.73 2.53 37.50
C VAL A 62 59.20 2.82 37.08
N GLY A 63 59.40 4.04 36.54
CA GLY A 63 60.59 4.94 36.67
C GLY A 63 61.45 5.11 35.40
N THR A 64 62.01 6.25 34.95
CA THR A 64 62.22 7.64 35.42
C THR A 64 62.72 8.49 34.21
N ARG A 65 62.47 9.81 34.20
CA ARG A 65 63.05 10.89 33.33
C ARG A 65 64.56 11.13 33.65
N PRO A 66 65.38 12.01 32.99
CA PRO A 66 65.06 13.20 32.15
C PRO A 66 66.03 13.58 30.97
N ALA A 67 65.69 14.72 30.31
CA ALA A 67 66.56 15.84 29.86
C ALA A 67 67.12 15.96 28.42
N ARG A 68 66.75 17.10 27.78
CA ARG A 68 67.53 18.10 26.97
C ARG A 68 68.34 17.61 25.74
N ALA A 69 68.60 18.35 24.66
CA ALA A 69 68.17 19.61 24.07
C ALA A 69 68.84 19.70 22.66
N SER A 70 68.34 20.62 21.81
CA SER A 70 69.04 21.31 20.71
C SER A 70 69.61 20.54 19.50
N ALA A 71 68.92 20.76 18.36
CA ALA A 71 69.39 21.38 17.12
C ALA A 71 70.64 20.86 16.37
N GLY A 72 70.46 20.55 15.08
CA GLY A 72 71.46 20.89 14.06
C GLY A 72 71.68 19.89 12.92
N ARG A 73 71.18 20.27 11.74
CA ARG A 73 71.77 20.08 10.38
C ARG A 73 71.93 18.64 9.80
N ARG A 74 71.24 18.46 8.66
CA ARG A 74 71.43 17.45 7.58
C ARG A 74 72.83 17.60 6.91
N PRO A 75 73.46 16.58 6.26
CA PRO A 75 72.94 15.99 5.01
C PRO A 75 73.32 14.52 4.60
N ARG A 76 72.55 14.04 3.60
CA ARG A 76 72.81 13.04 2.53
C ARG A 76 72.77 11.51 2.80
N GLN A 77 71.71 10.89 2.23
CA GLN A 77 71.67 9.75 1.27
C GLN A 77 72.52 8.50 1.59
N ALA A 78 72.04 7.24 1.58
CA ALA A 78 70.80 6.63 1.09
C ALA A 78 70.67 5.14 1.52
N TRP A 79 69.52 4.53 1.20
CA TRP A 79 69.16 3.08 1.15
C TRP A 79 68.66 2.36 2.42
N GLY A 80 67.41 1.86 2.33
CA GLY A 80 66.96 0.70 3.09
C GLY A 80 65.52 0.74 3.63
N SER A 81 64.58 0.16 2.87
CA SER A 81 63.46 -0.66 3.37
C SER A 81 62.27 0.00 4.07
N ARG A 82 61.17 0.07 3.31
CA ARG A 82 59.76 -0.25 3.64
C ARG A 82 59.37 -0.22 5.13
N HIS A 83 58.37 0.61 5.46
CA HIS A 83 57.14 0.34 6.24
C HIS A 83 56.56 1.70 6.66
N GLY A 84 55.62 2.23 5.86
CA GLY A 84 54.87 3.45 6.17
C GLY A 84 53.38 3.17 6.08
N ILE A 85 52.70 3.15 7.23
CA ILE A 85 51.25 3.21 7.32
C ILE A 85 50.90 4.69 7.13
N GLU A 86 50.34 5.04 5.97
CA GLU A 86 49.80 6.38 5.74
C GLU A 86 48.48 6.54 6.52
N HIS A 87 48.44 7.55 7.38
CA HIS A 87 47.22 8.01 8.03
C HIS A 87 46.34 8.70 7.00
N VAL A 88 45.30 8.01 6.54
CA VAL A 88 44.22 8.61 5.75
C VAL A 88 43.55 9.68 6.60
N THR A 89 43.50 10.91 6.10
CA THR A 89 42.87 12.02 6.81
C THR A 89 41.35 11.89 6.74
N LYS A 90 40.65 12.36 7.78
CA LYS A 90 39.19 12.29 7.91
C LYS A 90 38.43 12.89 6.70
N ARG A 91 39.05 13.84 5.99
CA ARG A 91 38.53 14.44 4.75
C ARG A 91 38.58 13.51 3.53
N GLU A 92 39.55 12.61 3.45
CA GLU A 92 39.66 11.62 2.36
C GLU A 92 38.70 10.44 2.58
N ALA A 93 38.43 10.08 3.84
CA ALA A 93 37.39 9.12 4.21
C ALA A 93 35.96 9.65 3.95
N GLU A 94 35.76 10.97 4.08
CA GLU A 94 34.48 11.63 3.79
C GLU A 94 34.27 11.87 2.28
N ALA A 95 35.34 12.07 1.50
CA ALA A 95 35.28 12.22 0.05
C ALA A 95 34.98 10.91 -0.71
N ALA A 96 35.27 9.75 -0.11
CA ALA A 96 34.96 8.44 -0.69
C ALA A 96 33.47 8.05 -0.62
N ASN A 97 32.63 8.86 0.03
CA ASN A 97 31.21 8.56 0.27
C ASN A 97 30.25 9.34 -0.67
N GLY A 98 30.76 9.84 -1.80
CA GLY A 98 30.13 10.88 -2.62
C GLY A 98 29.85 10.54 -4.08
N ALA A 99 29.39 9.32 -4.38
CA ALA A 99 28.71 9.03 -5.65
C ALA A 99 27.45 8.19 -5.35
N PRO A 100 26.29 8.45 -5.98
CA PRO A 100 25.17 7.53 -5.89
C PRO A 100 25.59 6.22 -6.56
N GLU A 101 25.98 5.24 -5.74
CA GLU A 101 26.34 3.90 -6.18
C GLU A 101 25.14 3.33 -6.95
N GLU A 102 25.31 3.09 -8.26
CA GLU A 102 24.30 2.44 -9.09
C GLU A 102 23.79 1.19 -8.35
N TRP A 103 22.47 1.04 -8.27
CA TRP A 103 21.82 -0.05 -7.56
C TRP A 103 22.37 -1.39 -8.06
N PRO A 104 23.15 -2.14 -7.25
CA PRO A 104 23.79 -3.35 -7.73
C PRO A 104 22.79 -4.50 -7.59
N GLU A 105 21.75 -4.48 -8.43
CA GLU A 105 20.60 -5.38 -8.34
C GLU A 105 21.01 -6.84 -8.24
N GLN A 106 21.96 -7.27 -9.08
CA GLN A 106 22.49 -8.64 -9.04
C GLN A 106 23.12 -8.99 -7.70
N LEU A 107 23.82 -8.05 -7.06
CA LEU A 107 24.41 -8.27 -5.74
C LEU A 107 23.34 -8.32 -4.65
N ALA A 108 22.32 -7.47 -4.75
CA ALA A 108 21.16 -7.48 -3.86
C ALA A 108 20.38 -8.81 -3.96
N VAL A 109 20.15 -9.31 -5.17
CA VAL A 109 19.51 -10.61 -5.43
C VAL A 109 20.34 -11.75 -4.84
N ARG A 110 21.66 -11.74 -5.02
CA ARG A 110 22.55 -12.76 -4.42
C ARG A 110 22.55 -12.72 -2.89
N ALA A 111 22.56 -11.53 -2.30
CA ALA A 111 22.48 -11.35 -0.85
C ALA A 111 21.13 -11.86 -0.31
N ALA A 112 20.02 -11.49 -0.96
CA ALA A 112 18.68 -11.96 -0.63
C ALA A 112 18.56 -13.47 -0.74
N TRP A 113 19.06 -14.08 -1.82
CA TRP A 113 19.06 -15.54 -1.99
C TRP A 113 19.85 -16.23 -0.87
N CYS A 114 21.06 -15.76 -0.57
CA CYS A 114 21.88 -16.35 0.49
C CYS A 114 21.21 -16.26 1.87
N TYR A 115 20.56 -15.14 2.16
CA TYR A 115 19.90 -14.94 3.44
C TYR A 115 18.56 -15.71 3.56
N HIS A 116 17.66 -15.54 2.59
CA HIS A 116 16.30 -16.06 2.65
C HIS A 116 16.16 -17.51 2.16
N MET A 117 16.84 -17.88 1.06
CA MET A 117 16.72 -19.23 0.48
C MET A 117 17.70 -20.21 1.11
N LEU A 118 18.94 -19.78 1.39
CA LEU A 118 19.98 -20.65 1.97
C LEU A 118 20.04 -20.58 3.51
N GLY A 119 19.27 -19.69 4.14
CA GLY A 119 19.21 -19.55 5.61
C GLY A 119 20.52 -19.08 6.24
N LEU A 120 21.41 -18.42 5.49
CA LEU A 120 22.67 -17.92 6.02
C LEU A 120 22.44 -16.68 6.90
N THR A 121 23.21 -16.56 7.98
CA THR A 121 23.24 -15.32 8.76
C THR A 121 23.85 -14.17 7.96
N GLN A 122 23.52 -12.92 8.28
CA GLN A 122 24.10 -11.74 7.63
C GLN A 122 25.64 -11.72 7.63
N ALA A 123 26.26 -12.27 8.68
CA ALA A 123 27.71 -12.41 8.76
C ALA A 123 28.26 -13.44 7.76
N GLN A 124 27.58 -14.57 7.60
CA GLN A 124 27.93 -15.59 6.60
C GLN A 124 27.68 -15.11 5.17
N VAL A 125 26.63 -14.31 4.93
CA VAL A 125 26.38 -13.66 3.64
C VAL A 125 27.51 -12.67 3.31
N ALA A 126 27.94 -11.87 4.29
CA ALA A 126 29.04 -10.91 4.15
C ALA A 126 30.35 -11.60 3.76
N GLU A 127 30.71 -12.68 4.45
CA GLU A 127 31.88 -13.50 4.13
C GLU A 127 31.77 -14.15 2.75
N ARG A 128 30.60 -14.71 2.40
CA ARG A 128 30.39 -15.41 1.12
C ARG A 128 30.42 -14.49 -0.09
N LEU A 129 29.96 -13.25 0.06
CA LEU A 129 29.91 -12.26 -1.02
C LEU A 129 31.10 -11.29 -0.99
N ASP A 130 32.04 -11.48 -0.06
CA ASP A 130 33.21 -10.62 0.16
C ASP A 130 32.83 -9.12 0.28
N ILE A 131 31.83 -8.83 1.10
CA ILE A 131 31.35 -7.46 1.35
C ILE A 131 31.12 -7.21 2.84
N PRO A 132 31.21 -5.95 3.32
CA PRO A 132 30.93 -5.63 4.71
C PRO A 132 29.51 -6.01 5.13
N ARG A 133 29.33 -6.50 6.37
CA ARG A 133 28.01 -6.83 6.94
C ARG A 133 27.01 -5.67 6.86
N MET A 134 27.49 -4.44 7.06
CA MET A 134 26.65 -3.23 6.90
C MET A 134 26.11 -3.09 5.48
N ARG A 135 26.90 -3.44 4.46
CA ARG A 135 26.47 -3.43 3.05
C ARG A 135 25.45 -4.53 2.79
N VAL A 136 25.61 -5.72 3.36
CA VAL A 136 24.58 -6.79 3.30
C VAL A 136 23.26 -6.31 3.89
N ASN A 137 23.27 -5.68 5.06
CA ASN A 137 22.05 -5.17 5.69
C ASN A 137 21.36 -4.13 4.81
N ARG A 138 22.14 -3.20 4.23
CA ARG A 138 21.63 -2.18 3.30
C ARG A 138 21.03 -2.82 2.05
N LEU A 139 21.71 -3.79 1.44
CA LEU A 139 21.21 -4.51 0.27
C LEU A 139 19.93 -5.30 0.55
N LEU A 140 19.84 -5.99 1.69
CA LEU A 140 18.62 -6.72 2.09
C LEU A 140 17.46 -5.75 2.37
N ALA A 141 17.72 -4.63 3.03
CA ALA A 141 16.72 -3.59 3.28
C ALA A 141 16.21 -3.00 1.96
N GLN A 142 17.12 -2.60 1.06
CA GLN A 142 16.79 -2.04 -0.24
C GLN A 142 16.11 -3.07 -1.16
N ALA A 143 16.46 -4.37 -1.06
CA ALA A 143 15.78 -5.44 -1.80
C ALA A 143 14.31 -5.60 -1.35
N ARG A 144 14.03 -5.42 -0.05
CA ARG A 144 12.65 -5.39 0.47
C ARG A 144 11.92 -4.11 0.05
N GLU A 145 12.56 -2.95 0.20
CA GLU A 145 12.00 -1.63 -0.17
C GLU A 145 11.62 -1.56 -1.66
N ARG A 146 12.44 -2.15 -2.54
CA ARG A 146 12.23 -2.17 -3.99
C ARG A 146 11.35 -3.33 -4.47
N GLY A 147 10.84 -4.18 -3.57
CA GLY A 147 9.97 -5.30 -3.92
C GLY A 147 10.67 -6.50 -4.57
N LEU A 148 12.00 -6.57 -4.58
CA LEU A 148 12.75 -7.75 -5.04
C LEU A 148 12.58 -8.95 -4.09
N VAL A 149 12.30 -8.68 -2.82
CA VAL A 149 11.97 -9.69 -1.81
C VAL A 149 10.62 -9.36 -1.22
N THR A 150 9.65 -10.22 -1.47
CA THR A 150 8.36 -10.24 -0.77
C THR A 150 8.37 -11.36 0.25
N ILE A 151 8.09 -11.05 1.51
CA ILE A 151 7.91 -12.06 2.56
C ILE A 151 6.42 -12.33 2.67
N GLN A 152 6.00 -13.51 2.25
CA GLN A 152 4.63 -13.99 2.46
C GLN A 152 4.61 -14.88 3.71
N ILE A 153 3.81 -14.50 4.70
CA ILE A 153 3.60 -15.30 5.90
C ILE A 153 2.26 -16.01 5.73
N HIS A 154 2.32 -17.29 5.35
CA HIS A 154 1.13 -18.14 5.36
C HIS A 154 0.89 -18.64 6.77
N SER A 155 0.06 -17.90 7.51
CA SER A 155 -0.38 -18.29 8.84
C SER A 155 -1.89 -18.53 8.82
N ARG A 156 -2.34 -19.59 9.50
CA ARG A 156 -3.75 -19.70 9.92
C ARG A 156 -3.93 -18.79 11.13
N LEU A 157 -3.89 -17.47 10.92
CA LEU A 157 -4.38 -16.54 11.91
C LEU A 157 -5.89 -16.63 11.85
N THR A 158 -6.46 -17.60 12.55
CA THR A 158 -7.91 -17.87 12.55
C THR A 158 -8.69 -16.58 12.78
N GLU A 159 -8.22 -15.73 13.68
CA GLU A 159 -8.82 -14.42 13.96
C GLU A 159 -8.93 -13.50 12.74
N ASN A 160 -7.92 -13.41 11.86
CA ASN A 160 -8.01 -12.54 10.68
C ASN A 160 -8.96 -13.11 9.63
N ILE A 161 -8.97 -14.44 9.46
CA ILE A 161 -9.88 -15.12 8.53
C ILE A 161 -11.33 -14.93 9.00
N GLU A 162 -11.59 -15.10 10.31
CA GLU A 162 -12.90 -14.85 10.91
C GLU A 162 -13.35 -13.39 10.71
N LEU A 163 -12.45 -12.42 10.95
CA LEU A 163 -12.74 -11.00 10.69
C LEU A 163 -13.01 -10.73 9.21
N GLU A 164 -12.27 -11.34 8.28
CA GLU A 164 -12.51 -11.21 6.84
C GLU A 164 -13.90 -11.73 6.44
N GLU A 165 -14.26 -12.94 6.91
CA GLU A 165 -15.57 -13.54 6.66
C GLU A 165 -16.71 -12.70 7.24
N GLU A 166 -16.56 -12.20 8.46
CA GLU A 166 -17.57 -11.40 9.13
C GLU A 166 -17.73 -10.01 8.48
N LEU A 167 -16.64 -9.38 8.03
CA LEU A 167 -16.71 -8.17 7.21
C LEU A 167 -17.49 -8.41 5.92
N CYS A 168 -17.24 -9.54 5.23
CA CYS A 168 -17.97 -9.89 4.02
C CYS A 168 -19.46 -10.07 4.29
N GLN A 169 -19.81 -10.80 5.36
CA GLN A 169 -21.21 -11.04 5.72
C GLN A 169 -21.94 -9.75 6.14
N ARG A 170 -21.30 -8.90 6.97
CA ARG A 170 -21.92 -7.69 7.51
C ARG A 170 -22.15 -6.61 6.45
N PHE A 171 -21.23 -6.45 5.51
CA PHE A 171 -21.26 -5.35 4.54
C PHE A 171 -21.55 -5.82 3.10
N GLY A 172 -21.76 -7.12 2.87
CA GLY A 172 -22.03 -7.66 1.53
C GLY A 172 -20.83 -7.56 0.58
N LEU A 173 -19.61 -7.62 1.12
CA LEU A 173 -18.39 -7.57 0.31
C LEU A 173 -18.17 -8.90 -0.41
N GLU A 174 -17.63 -8.85 -1.62
CA GLU A 174 -17.16 -10.04 -2.33
C GLU A 174 -15.96 -10.64 -1.61
N ARG A 175 -15.06 -9.78 -1.12
CA ARG A 175 -13.83 -10.16 -0.40
C ARG A 175 -13.40 -9.06 0.57
N ALA A 176 -12.85 -9.49 1.70
CA ALA A 176 -12.14 -8.63 2.63
C ALA A 176 -10.74 -9.21 2.88
N HIS A 177 -9.78 -8.33 3.19
CA HIS A 177 -8.43 -8.71 3.57
C HIS A 177 -8.01 -7.92 4.83
N VAL A 178 -7.66 -8.64 5.89
CA VAL A 178 -7.29 -8.05 7.18
C VAL A 178 -5.80 -8.20 7.43
N VAL A 179 -5.13 -7.06 7.51
CA VAL A 179 -3.69 -6.95 7.71
C VAL A 179 -3.36 -6.83 9.18
N LEU A 180 -2.38 -7.60 9.64
CA LEU A 180 -1.77 -7.38 10.95
C LEU A 180 -0.94 -6.10 10.92
N ALA A 181 -1.32 -5.13 11.76
CA ALA A 181 -0.62 -3.87 11.94
C ALA A 181 -0.28 -3.67 13.43
N GLU A 182 0.66 -2.77 13.70
CA GLU A 182 0.90 -2.31 15.07
C GLU A 182 -0.34 -1.56 15.61
N PRO A 183 -0.53 -1.50 16.94
CA PRO A 183 -1.65 -0.76 17.53
C PRO A 183 -1.68 0.69 17.03
N PRO A 184 -2.84 1.18 16.54
CA PRO A 184 -2.90 2.48 15.91
C PRO A 184 -2.75 3.61 16.92
N ASN A 185 -2.26 4.75 16.43
CA ASN A 185 -2.40 6.02 17.14
C ASN A 185 -3.81 6.58 16.90
N PHE A 186 -4.51 6.96 17.98
CA PHE A 186 -5.88 7.47 17.91
C PHE A 186 -5.96 8.98 17.67
N ASP A 187 -4.86 9.71 17.88
CA ASP A 187 -4.84 11.18 17.84
C ASP A 187 -4.35 11.73 16.50
N ARG A 188 -3.71 10.90 15.68
CA ARG A 188 -3.17 11.31 14.38
C ARG A 188 -3.24 10.21 13.34
N GLU A 189 -3.34 10.62 12.08
CA GLU A 189 -3.21 9.71 10.96
C GLU A 189 -1.81 9.11 10.94
N ASP A 190 -1.73 7.82 10.64
CA ASP A 190 -0.48 7.06 10.58
C ASP A 190 -0.11 6.75 9.13
N PRO A 191 0.86 7.47 8.53
CA PRO A 191 1.35 7.18 7.19
C PRO A 191 1.96 5.78 7.04
N ALA A 192 2.51 5.20 8.12
CA ALA A 192 3.10 3.86 8.07
C ALA A 192 2.03 2.78 7.87
N LEU A 193 0.84 2.98 8.46
CA LEU A 193 -0.30 2.12 8.20
C LEU A 193 -0.75 2.21 6.73
N ALA A 194 -0.84 3.41 6.16
CA ALA A 194 -1.17 3.57 4.74
C ALA A 194 -0.15 2.88 3.82
N GLU A 195 1.13 2.98 4.13
CA GLU A 195 2.21 2.29 3.39
C GLU A 195 2.12 0.76 3.53
N LEU A 196 1.85 0.25 4.73
CA LEU A 196 1.64 -1.17 4.98
C LEU A 196 0.45 -1.71 4.18
N LEU A 197 -0.71 -1.07 4.30
CA LEU A 197 -1.92 -1.45 3.56
C LEU A 197 -1.68 -1.40 2.06
N GLY A 198 -1.02 -0.35 1.56
CA GLY A 198 -0.69 -0.22 0.14
C GLY A 198 0.21 -1.35 -0.37
N ARG A 199 1.25 -1.71 0.38
CA ARG A 199 2.14 -2.84 0.05
C ARG A 199 1.42 -4.18 0.02
N VAL A 200 0.49 -4.42 0.94
CA VAL A 200 -0.28 -5.67 0.99
C VAL A 200 -1.35 -5.70 -0.11
N ALA A 201 -1.99 -4.58 -0.39
CA ALA A 201 -3.02 -4.48 -1.41
C ALA A 201 -2.46 -4.56 -2.84
N ALA A 202 -1.25 -4.05 -3.09
CA ALA A 202 -0.65 -4.05 -4.43
C ALA A 202 -0.66 -5.42 -5.15
N PRO A 203 -0.16 -6.52 -4.58
CA PRO A 203 -0.24 -7.84 -5.24
C PRO A 203 -1.67 -8.36 -5.39
N ILE A 204 -2.59 -7.99 -4.49
CA ILE A 204 -4.01 -8.39 -4.57
C ILE A 204 -4.67 -7.69 -5.76
N VAL A 205 -4.47 -6.37 -5.86
CA VAL A 205 -4.94 -5.55 -6.99
C VAL A 205 -4.32 -6.04 -8.30
N ALA A 206 -3.01 -6.30 -8.32
CA ALA A 206 -2.31 -6.82 -9.50
C ALA A 206 -2.95 -8.12 -10.02
N GLY A 207 -3.32 -9.03 -9.12
CA GLY A 207 -4.01 -10.28 -9.46
C GLY A 207 -5.43 -10.11 -10.03
N ARG A 208 -6.00 -8.90 -10.00
CA ARG A 208 -7.30 -8.58 -10.62
C ARG A 208 -7.19 -7.87 -11.95
N ILE A 209 -6.01 -7.40 -12.32
CA ILE A 209 -5.81 -6.68 -13.58
C ILE A 209 -5.71 -7.69 -14.73
N VAL A 210 -6.56 -7.50 -15.74
CA VAL A 210 -6.55 -8.26 -16.99
C VAL A 210 -6.40 -7.31 -18.17
N SER A 211 -5.94 -7.82 -19.32
CA SER A 211 -5.70 -6.99 -20.50
C SER A 211 -6.98 -6.29 -20.99
N GLY A 212 -6.86 -5.07 -21.49
CA GLY A 212 -7.99 -4.25 -21.95
C GLY A 212 -8.74 -3.50 -20.84
N MET A 213 -8.33 -3.64 -19.58
CA MET A 213 -9.04 -3.08 -18.42
C MET A 213 -8.83 -1.56 -18.29
N THR A 214 -9.90 -0.85 -17.93
CA THR A 214 -9.86 0.54 -17.45
C THR A 214 -9.93 0.57 -15.93
N ILE A 215 -8.90 1.17 -15.31
CA ILE A 215 -8.80 1.33 -13.86
C ILE A 215 -9.03 2.80 -13.50
N GLY A 216 -10.10 3.08 -12.77
CA GLY A 216 -10.31 4.38 -12.15
C GLY A 216 -9.50 4.52 -10.86
N SER A 217 -8.85 5.67 -10.69
CA SER A 217 -8.08 5.97 -9.48
C SER A 217 -8.62 7.21 -8.80
N GLY A 218 -8.92 7.10 -7.50
CA GLY A 218 -8.97 8.25 -6.61
C GLY A 218 -7.57 8.74 -6.24
N TRP A 219 -7.48 9.50 -5.16
CA TRP A 219 -6.22 9.95 -4.58
C TRP A 219 -6.04 9.49 -3.13
N GLY A 220 -4.81 9.61 -2.65
CA GLY A 220 -4.48 9.43 -1.25
C GLY A 220 -3.14 8.74 -1.07
N ILE A 221 -2.54 8.91 0.11
CA ILE A 221 -1.27 8.26 0.47
C ILE A 221 -1.36 6.73 0.35
N THR A 222 -2.51 6.13 0.68
CA THR A 222 -2.74 4.70 0.55
C THR A 222 -2.74 4.25 -0.91
N LEU A 223 -3.45 4.98 -1.78
CA LEU A 223 -3.51 4.65 -3.21
C LEU A 223 -2.14 4.84 -3.89
N LYS A 224 -1.41 5.88 -3.49
CA LYS A 224 -0.04 6.09 -3.96
C LYS A 224 0.90 4.97 -3.48
N ALA A 225 0.73 4.47 -2.25
CA ALA A 225 1.49 3.35 -1.74
C ALA A 225 1.20 2.04 -2.52
N ILE A 226 -0.05 1.81 -2.93
CA ILE A 226 -0.41 0.70 -3.84
C ILE A 226 0.35 0.85 -5.17
N ALA A 227 0.28 2.03 -5.79
CA ALA A 227 0.96 2.31 -7.05
C ALA A 227 2.48 2.12 -6.92
N ALA A 228 3.10 2.62 -5.84
CA ALA A 228 4.53 2.49 -5.60
C ALA A 228 4.98 1.03 -5.45
N ALA A 229 4.19 0.22 -4.75
CA ALA A 229 4.43 -1.20 -4.52
C ALA A 229 4.01 -2.10 -5.71
N MET A 230 3.38 -1.53 -6.73
CA MET A 230 3.01 -2.26 -7.94
C MET A 230 4.28 -2.73 -8.67
N VAL A 231 4.34 -4.03 -8.90
CA VAL A 231 5.37 -4.65 -9.75
C VAL A 231 4.80 -4.75 -11.15
N GLN A 232 5.58 -4.32 -12.15
CA GLN A 232 5.17 -4.33 -13.55
C GLN A 232 4.67 -5.72 -13.96
N GLN A 233 3.45 -5.78 -14.46
CA GLN A 233 2.78 -7.01 -14.86
C GLN A 233 2.83 -7.20 -16.39
N ALA A 234 2.47 -8.40 -16.86
CA ALA A 234 2.35 -8.73 -18.29
C ALA A 234 1.06 -8.31 -19.05
N PRO A 235 -0.02 -7.76 -18.46
CA PRO A 235 -1.23 -7.42 -19.21
C PRO A 235 -0.99 -6.22 -20.13
N ARG A 236 -1.72 -6.21 -21.24
CA ARG A 236 -1.60 -5.18 -22.29
C ARG A 236 -2.87 -4.36 -22.36
N ASP A 237 -2.79 -3.22 -23.03
CA ASP A 237 -3.94 -2.36 -23.34
C ASP A 237 -4.70 -1.92 -22.08
N ILE A 238 -3.95 -1.69 -20.99
CA ILE A 238 -4.50 -1.13 -19.76
C ILE A 238 -4.62 0.39 -19.90
N SER A 239 -5.66 0.94 -19.31
CA SER A 239 -5.79 2.37 -19.11
C SER A 239 -6.07 2.72 -17.66
N VAL A 240 -5.54 3.84 -17.21
CA VAL A 240 -5.84 4.42 -15.90
C VAL A 240 -6.55 5.75 -16.12
N VAL A 241 -7.66 5.99 -15.40
CA VAL A 241 -8.42 7.24 -15.46
C VAL A 241 -8.50 7.87 -14.08
N SER A 242 -8.17 9.17 -13.96
CA SER A 242 -8.35 9.90 -12.71
C SER A 242 -9.84 10.16 -12.48
N MET A 243 -10.35 9.77 -11.31
CA MET A 243 -11.75 10.00 -10.92
C MET A 243 -11.99 11.36 -10.28
N VAL A 244 -10.92 12.11 -10.02
CA VAL A 244 -10.95 13.42 -9.36
C VAL A 244 -10.02 14.40 -10.08
N GLY A 245 -10.42 15.68 -10.12
CA GLY A 245 -9.66 16.75 -10.78
C GLY A 245 -8.38 17.05 -10.03
N SER A 246 -7.36 17.59 -10.71
CA SER A 246 -5.96 17.82 -10.29
C SER A 246 -5.71 18.77 -9.10
N LEU A 247 -4.62 18.48 -8.36
CA LEU A 247 -4.02 19.40 -7.39
C LEU A 247 -3.18 20.44 -8.14
N ASN A 248 -3.16 21.67 -7.63
CA ASN A 248 -2.44 22.80 -8.24
C ASN A 248 -1.02 23.00 -7.69
N ARG A 249 -0.58 22.19 -6.71
CA ARG A 249 0.77 22.27 -6.13
C ARG A 249 1.52 20.95 -6.33
N ARG A 250 2.73 21.03 -6.91
CA ARG A 250 3.60 19.87 -7.15
C ARG A 250 3.85 19.06 -5.87
N SER A 251 4.12 19.72 -4.75
CA SER A 251 4.35 19.04 -3.46
C SER A 251 3.17 18.17 -3.02
N ALA A 252 1.95 18.56 -3.40
CA ALA A 252 0.73 17.83 -3.08
C ALA A 252 0.48 16.70 -4.09
N VAL A 253 0.67 16.97 -5.39
CA VAL A 253 0.65 15.96 -6.46
C VAL A 253 1.62 14.82 -6.12
N ASP A 254 2.86 15.18 -5.78
CA ASP A 254 3.91 14.23 -5.44
C ASP A 254 3.58 13.38 -4.20
N VAL A 255 2.58 13.72 -3.37
CA VAL A 255 2.21 12.95 -2.17
C VAL A 255 0.94 12.13 -2.38
N PHE A 256 -0.04 12.64 -3.12
CA PHE A 256 -1.39 12.06 -3.16
C PHE A 256 -1.81 11.53 -4.53
N GLU A 257 -1.17 11.97 -5.60
CA GLU A 257 -1.52 11.55 -6.97
C GLU A 257 -0.98 10.13 -7.21
N ALA A 258 -1.90 9.22 -7.55
CA ALA A 258 -1.62 7.79 -7.70
C ALA A 258 -1.81 7.30 -9.15
N ALA A 259 -2.62 7.96 -9.96
CA ALA A 259 -2.97 7.52 -11.30
C ALA A 259 -1.76 7.53 -12.23
N THR A 260 -0.95 8.60 -12.21
CA THR A 260 0.27 8.69 -13.04
C THR A 260 1.24 7.58 -12.68
N LEU A 261 1.51 7.39 -11.39
CA LEU A 261 2.46 6.38 -10.92
C LEU A 261 1.95 4.97 -11.24
N LEU A 262 0.65 4.72 -11.04
CA LEU A 262 0.04 3.44 -11.38
C LEU A 262 0.13 3.16 -12.88
N ALA A 263 -0.18 4.16 -13.72
CA ALA A 263 -0.08 4.02 -15.16
C ALA A 263 1.35 3.73 -15.62
N GLN A 264 2.35 4.42 -15.05
CA GLN A 264 3.77 4.15 -15.31
C GLN A 264 4.14 2.70 -14.95
N LYS A 265 3.73 2.23 -13.78
CA LYS A 265 4.03 0.86 -13.31
C LYS A 265 3.36 -0.21 -14.15
N LEU A 266 2.19 0.08 -14.71
CA LEU A 266 1.43 -0.83 -15.58
C LEU A 266 1.72 -0.64 -17.07
N SER A 267 2.58 0.31 -17.45
CA SER A 267 2.76 0.72 -18.86
C SER A 267 1.42 1.02 -19.56
N ALA A 268 0.51 1.66 -18.82
CA ALA A 268 -0.86 1.96 -19.24
C ALA A 268 -0.97 3.40 -19.76
N GLU A 269 -1.97 3.63 -20.61
CA GLU A 269 -2.37 5.00 -20.98
C GLU A 269 -3.02 5.68 -19.77
N CYS A 270 -2.71 6.96 -19.51
CA CYS A 270 -3.23 7.70 -18.37
C CYS A 270 -4.14 8.86 -18.80
N PHE A 271 -5.41 8.79 -18.44
CA PHE A 271 -6.43 9.79 -18.72
C PHE A 271 -6.62 10.70 -17.50
N TYR A 272 -6.16 11.95 -17.59
CA TYR A 272 -6.25 12.93 -16.52
C TYR A 272 -7.56 13.71 -16.56
N LEU A 273 -8.22 13.87 -15.42
CA LEU A 273 -9.28 14.84 -15.26
C LEU A 273 -8.66 16.24 -15.13
N ALA A 274 -8.38 16.86 -16.28
CA ALA A 274 -7.69 18.14 -16.40
C ALA A 274 -8.57 19.32 -15.95
N GLY A 275 -8.66 19.51 -14.63
CA GLY A 275 -9.33 20.63 -13.97
C GLY A 275 -8.91 20.68 -12.49
N PRO A 276 -9.17 21.77 -11.75
CA PRO A 276 -8.86 21.81 -10.33
C PRO A 276 -9.79 20.85 -9.56
N LEU A 277 -9.31 20.20 -8.49
CA LEU A 277 -10.16 19.35 -7.64
C LEU A 277 -11.39 20.12 -7.13
N ILE A 278 -11.16 21.35 -6.67
CA ILE A 278 -12.19 22.27 -6.17
C ILE A 278 -12.06 23.57 -6.96
N CYS A 279 -13.12 23.97 -7.65
CA CYS A 279 -13.19 25.26 -8.33
C CYS A 279 -13.48 26.40 -7.34
N ASP A 280 -13.22 27.64 -7.76
CA ASP A 280 -13.59 28.83 -6.97
C ASP A 280 -15.11 29.01 -6.86
N SER A 281 -15.88 28.51 -7.83
CA SER A 281 -17.34 28.60 -7.86
C SER A 281 -18.00 27.39 -8.51
N ALA A 282 -19.28 27.16 -8.17
CA ALA A 282 -20.10 26.12 -8.80
C ALA A 282 -20.30 26.38 -10.32
N GLN A 283 -20.36 27.65 -10.71
CA GLN A 283 -20.46 28.05 -12.12
C GLN A 283 -19.20 27.67 -12.90
N SER A 284 -18.01 27.92 -12.33
CA SER A 284 -16.73 27.51 -12.94
C SER A 284 -16.65 25.98 -13.06
N ARG A 285 -17.08 25.26 -12.01
CA ARG A 285 -17.18 23.80 -12.03
C ARG A 285 -18.10 23.31 -13.14
N GLN A 286 -19.27 23.92 -13.31
CA GLN A 286 -20.20 23.57 -14.39
C GLN A 286 -19.60 23.82 -15.78
N ALA A 287 -18.95 24.97 -15.99
CA ALA A 287 -18.34 25.32 -17.28
C ALA A 287 -17.20 24.37 -17.67
N ILE A 288 -16.41 23.92 -16.69
CA ILE A 288 -15.36 22.91 -16.88
C ILE A 288 -15.97 21.54 -17.20
N MET A 289 -16.94 21.09 -16.41
CA MET A 289 -17.57 19.77 -16.59
C MET A 289 -18.41 19.67 -17.86
N ALA A 290 -18.84 20.79 -18.45
CA ALA A 290 -19.58 20.84 -19.71
C ALA A 290 -18.69 20.71 -20.96
N GLN A 291 -17.37 20.65 -20.81
CA GLN A 291 -16.47 20.43 -21.95
C GLN A 291 -16.62 18.99 -22.46
N PRO A 292 -16.84 18.75 -23.77
CA PRO A 292 -17.06 17.40 -24.30
C PRO A 292 -15.93 16.41 -23.98
N ALA A 293 -14.68 16.88 -23.93
CA ALA A 293 -13.53 16.05 -23.56
C ALA A 293 -13.59 15.58 -22.10
N LEU A 294 -14.09 16.41 -21.18
CA LEU A 294 -14.24 16.05 -19.78
C LEU A 294 -15.46 15.17 -19.57
N GLU A 295 -16.57 15.44 -20.27
CA GLU A 295 -17.74 14.56 -20.26
C GLU A 295 -17.38 13.13 -20.70
N ALA A 296 -16.67 12.98 -21.81
CA ALA A 296 -16.18 11.67 -22.27
C ALA A 296 -15.24 10.99 -21.27
N LEU A 297 -14.41 11.76 -20.55
CA LEU A 297 -13.52 11.22 -19.53
C LEU A 297 -14.30 10.77 -18.29
N MET A 298 -15.33 11.52 -17.88
CA MET A 298 -16.23 11.13 -16.80
C MET A 298 -17.02 9.87 -17.17
N ASP A 299 -17.47 9.74 -18.41
CA ASP A 299 -18.10 8.52 -18.90
C ASP A 299 -17.15 7.33 -18.83
N ARG A 300 -15.88 7.51 -19.21
CA ARG A 300 -14.86 6.47 -19.03
C ARG A 300 -14.67 6.09 -17.56
N ALA A 301 -14.67 7.06 -16.64
CA ALA A 301 -14.54 6.81 -15.21
C ALA A 301 -15.76 6.07 -14.64
N ARG A 302 -16.99 6.40 -15.06
CA ARG A 302 -18.22 5.70 -14.68
C ARG A 302 -18.26 4.25 -15.13
N HIS A 303 -17.67 3.97 -16.28
CA HIS A 303 -17.60 2.63 -16.89
C HIS A 303 -16.23 1.97 -16.70
N ALA A 304 -15.43 2.43 -15.75
CA ALA A 304 -14.19 1.74 -15.40
C ALA A 304 -14.53 0.32 -14.93
N ASP A 305 -13.69 -0.65 -15.26
CA ASP A 305 -13.85 -2.04 -14.82
C ASP A 305 -13.50 -2.21 -13.34
N MET A 306 -12.58 -1.38 -12.85
CA MET A 306 -12.14 -1.37 -11.46
C MET A 306 -11.91 0.06 -10.97
N ALA A 307 -12.36 0.38 -9.77
CA ALA A 307 -12.03 1.60 -9.05
C ALA A 307 -11.09 1.28 -7.88
N LEU A 308 -9.97 2.00 -7.78
CA LEU A 308 -9.10 2.01 -6.60
C LEU A 308 -9.46 3.19 -5.70
N LEU A 309 -9.92 2.87 -4.50
CA LEU A 309 -10.61 3.81 -3.61
C LEU A 309 -9.95 3.84 -2.23
N SER A 310 -9.98 5.00 -1.58
CA SER A 310 -9.61 5.15 -0.18
C SER A 310 -10.50 6.20 0.48
N VAL A 311 -10.57 6.18 1.82
CA VAL A 311 -11.33 7.16 2.60
C VAL A 311 -10.36 8.11 3.28
N GLY A 312 -10.62 9.42 3.18
CA GLY A 312 -9.97 10.44 3.99
C GLY A 312 -10.87 10.82 5.16
N GLY A 313 -10.31 11.06 6.35
CA GLY A 313 -11.13 11.67 7.41
C GLY A 313 -11.52 13.11 7.04
N PRO A 314 -12.52 13.71 7.71
CA PRO A 314 -12.96 15.08 7.40
C PRO A 314 -11.82 16.08 7.48
N SER A 315 -11.01 16.01 8.54
CA SER A 315 -9.88 16.91 8.82
C SER A 315 -8.51 16.33 8.47
N THR A 316 -8.44 15.01 8.26
CA THR A 316 -7.19 14.29 7.97
C THR A 316 -7.06 13.91 6.50
N GLY A 317 -8.13 14.03 5.71
CA GLY A 317 -8.09 13.72 4.28
C GLY A 317 -7.18 14.65 3.49
N THR A 318 -6.79 14.20 2.29
CA THR A 318 -5.93 14.95 1.36
C THR A 318 -6.38 16.40 1.18
N VAL A 319 -7.68 16.63 0.96
CA VAL A 319 -8.27 17.96 0.72
C VAL A 319 -7.93 18.96 1.83
N SER A 320 -8.03 18.54 3.08
CA SER A 320 -7.69 19.37 4.24
C SER A 320 -6.19 19.55 4.38
N GLN A 321 -5.39 18.50 4.18
CA GLN A 321 -3.93 18.59 4.29
C GLN A 321 -3.30 19.52 3.25
N VAL A 322 -3.90 19.63 2.05
CA VAL A 322 -3.40 20.52 0.99
C VAL A 322 -3.93 21.96 1.10
N GLY A 323 -4.83 22.22 2.06
CA GLY A 323 -5.43 23.53 2.30
C GLY A 323 -6.38 23.99 1.20
N LEU A 324 -7.13 23.06 0.58
CA LEU A 324 -8.17 23.40 -0.40
C LEU A 324 -9.52 23.76 0.26
N VAL A 325 -9.66 23.48 1.55
CA VAL A 325 -10.81 23.83 2.39
C VAL A 325 -10.27 24.47 3.65
N GLU A 326 -10.77 25.66 3.97
CA GLU A 326 -10.33 26.39 5.16
C GLU A 326 -10.88 25.73 6.45
N PRO A 327 -10.22 25.92 7.61
CA PRO A 327 -10.69 25.34 8.87
C PRO A 327 -12.14 25.71 9.25
N GLY A 328 -12.59 26.92 8.89
CA GLY A 328 -13.97 27.36 9.10
C GLY A 328 -14.97 26.59 8.23
N GLU A 329 -14.71 26.51 6.92
CA GLU A 329 -15.52 25.72 5.97
C GLU A 329 -15.55 24.23 6.35
N LEU A 330 -14.46 23.71 6.90
CA LEU A 330 -14.41 22.34 7.40
C LEU A 330 -15.28 22.14 8.66
N ALA A 331 -15.30 23.11 9.58
CA ALA A 331 -16.17 23.05 10.74
C ALA A 331 -17.65 23.06 10.30
N GLU A 332 -18.01 23.93 9.35
CA GLU A 332 -19.35 23.98 8.75
C GLU A 332 -19.74 22.64 8.09
N LEU A 333 -18.82 22.01 7.36
CA LEU A 333 -19.02 20.67 6.78
C LEU A 333 -19.30 19.61 7.85
N VAL A 334 -18.53 19.60 8.94
CA VAL A 334 -18.70 18.63 10.03
C VAL A 334 -20.03 18.89 10.76
N GLU A 335 -20.39 20.15 11.00
CA GLU A 335 -21.70 20.53 11.55
C GLU A 335 -22.86 20.11 10.63
N ALA A 336 -22.66 20.18 9.31
CA ALA A 336 -23.59 19.68 8.31
C ALA A 336 -23.63 18.14 8.19
N GLY A 337 -22.86 17.42 9.01
CA GLY A 337 -22.90 15.96 9.12
C GLY A 337 -21.83 15.21 8.32
N ALA A 338 -20.82 15.89 7.78
CA ALA A 338 -19.73 15.24 7.05
C ALA A 338 -18.92 14.31 7.97
N VAL A 339 -18.88 13.02 7.64
CA VAL A 339 -18.12 12.00 8.38
C VAL A 339 -16.80 11.63 7.71
N CYS A 340 -16.64 11.93 6.42
CA CYS A 340 -15.38 11.73 5.69
C CYS A 340 -15.33 12.50 4.37
N ASN A 341 -14.14 12.48 3.75
CA ASN A 341 -13.94 12.85 2.35
C ASN A 341 -13.72 11.58 1.51
N PHE A 342 -14.48 11.45 0.42
CA PHE A 342 -14.47 10.32 -0.48
C PHE A 342 -14.61 10.81 -1.93
N LEU A 343 -13.62 10.49 -2.78
CA LEU A 343 -13.49 11.04 -4.14
C LEU A 343 -13.58 12.57 -4.21
N GLY A 344 -12.99 13.27 -3.22
CA GLY A 344 -13.01 14.73 -3.15
C GLY A 344 -14.30 15.31 -2.57
N HIS A 345 -15.37 14.52 -2.46
CA HIS A 345 -16.63 14.94 -1.85
C HIS A 345 -16.67 14.64 -0.36
N TYR A 346 -17.22 15.56 0.43
CA TYR A 346 -17.57 15.30 1.82
C TYR A 346 -18.93 14.59 1.88
N ILE A 347 -18.98 13.45 2.57
CA ILE A 347 -20.18 12.62 2.67
C ILE A 347 -20.63 12.42 4.12
N ASP A 348 -21.92 12.17 4.31
CA ASP A 348 -22.54 11.85 5.59
C ASP A 348 -22.43 10.35 5.96
N ALA A 349 -23.02 9.96 7.09
CA ALA A 349 -23.00 8.59 7.60
C ALA A 349 -23.73 7.58 6.67
N GLU A 350 -24.60 8.07 5.80
CA GLU A 350 -25.32 7.30 4.78
C GLU A 350 -24.61 7.33 3.42
N ALA A 351 -23.38 7.85 3.38
CA ALA A 351 -22.54 8.05 2.21
C ALA A 351 -23.15 8.96 1.12
N ARG A 352 -24.05 9.87 1.51
CA ARG A 352 -24.61 10.90 0.62
C ARG A 352 -23.72 12.12 0.66
N VAL A 353 -23.58 12.77 -0.49
CA VAL A 353 -22.86 14.05 -0.57
C VAL A 353 -23.59 15.10 0.26
N VAL A 354 -22.87 15.68 1.23
CA VAL A 354 -23.42 16.75 2.08
C VAL A 354 -23.74 17.97 1.23
N ASP A 355 -24.94 18.55 1.39
CA ASP A 355 -25.33 19.78 0.70
C ASP A 355 -24.56 20.98 1.29
N HIS A 356 -23.44 21.32 0.65
CA HIS A 356 -22.52 22.34 1.11
C HIS A 356 -21.81 23.02 -0.08
N PRO A 357 -21.55 24.35 -0.03
CA PRO A 357 -20.87 25.07 -1.11
C PRO A 357 -19.56 24.42 -1.59
N ILE A 358 -18.77 23.83 -0.69
CA ILE A 358 -17.55 23.06 -1.03
C ILE A 358 -17.86 21.96 -2.05
N ASN A 359 -18.87 21.12 -1.77
CA ASN A 359 -19.21 19.97 -2.60
C ASN A 359 -19.74 20.38 -3.98
N HIS A 360 -20.38 21.54 -4.10
CA HIS A 360 -20.86 22.09 -5.37
C HIS A 360 -19.74 22.53 -6.32
N ARG A 361 -18.52 22.67 -5.80
CA ARG A 361 -17.33 23.11 -6.54
C ARG A 361 -16.41 21.96 -6.94
N VAL A 362 -16.69 20.73 -6.48
CA VAL A 362 -15.83 19.56 -6.74
C VAL A 362 -15.94 19.12 -8.21
N VAL A 363 -14.78 18.93 -8.83
CA VAL A 363 -14.60 18.34 -10.16
C VAL A 363 -14.15 16.89 -9.96
N GLY A 364 -15.07 15.95 -10.18
CA GLY A 364 -14.81 14.54 -9.94
C GLY A 364 -16.07 13.70 -10.10
N LEU A 365 -15.86 12.39 -10.00
CA LEU A 365 -16.93 11.39 -9.97
C LEU A 365 -17.62 11.45 -8.62
N LYS A 366 -18.95 11.59 -8.64
CA LYS A 366 -19.71 11.59 -7.39
C LYS A 366 -19.76 10.18 -6.80
N PRO A 367 -19.81 10.04 -5.46
CA PRO A 367 -19.87 8.74 -4.79
C PRO A 367 -20.96 7.81 -5.33
N GLU A 368 -22.16 8.32 -5.59
CA GLU A 368 -23.29 7.53 -6.11
C GLU A 368 -23.04 6.96 -7.52
N GLU A 369 -22.20 7.61 -8.33
CA GLU A 369 -21.88 7.16 -9.69
C GLU A 369 -20.97 5.92 -9.69
N LEU A 370 -20.29 5.61 -8.57
CA LEU A 370 -19.46 4.42 -8.46
C LEU A 370 -20.26 3.12 -8.57
N GLN A 371 -21.56 3.12 -8.31
CA GLN A 371 -22.40 1.92 -8.42
C GLN A 371 -22.32 1.27 -9.81
N GLY A 372 -21.99 2.04 -10.86
CA GLY A 372 -21.76 1.52 -12.22
C GLY A 372 -20.45 0.76 -12.41
N VAL A 373 -19.45 0.95 -11.52
CA VAL A 373 -18.15 0.29 -11.59
C VAL A 373 -18.24 -1.08 -10.93
N PRO A 374 -18.02 -2.20 -11.63
CA PRO A 374 -18.29 -3.53 -11.10
C PRO A 374 -17.32 -3.93 -9.97
N ARG A 375 -16.03 -3.56 -10.07
CA ARG A 375 -15.05 -3.84 -9.00
C ARG A 375 -14.66 -2.55 -8.28
N ARG A 376 -15.11 -2.38 -7.03
CA ARG A 376 -14.79 -1.20 -6.21
C ARG A 376 -13.85 -1.62 -5.09
N PHE A 377 -12.56 -1.50 -5.34
CA PHE A 377 -11.51 -1.98 -4.45
C PHE A 377 -11.08 -0.87 -3.50
N MET A 378 -11.57 -0.92 -2.27
CA MET A 378 -11.26 0.06 -1.24
C MET A 378 -10.11 -0.41 -0.35
N VAL A 379 -9.14 0.47 -0.13
CA VAL A 379 -8.03 0.23 0.81
C VAL A 379 -8.00 1.38 1.81
N SER A 380 -8.36 1.08 3.05
CA SER A 380 -8.43 2.09 4.10
C SER A 380 -8.40 1.45 5.49
N GLY A 381 -7.82 2.16 6.46
CA GLY A 381 -7.71 1.70 7.83
C GLY A 381 -7.30 2.84 8.76
N GLY A 382 -7.35 2.57 10.04
CA GLY A 382 -7.07 3.50 11.12
C GLY A 382 -8.33 4.11 11.74
N PRO A 383 -8.27 4.45 13.05
CA PRO A 383 -9.44 4.82 13.84
C PRO A 383 -10.08 6.14 13.38
N LEU A 384 -9.27 7.10 12.90
CA LEU A 384 -9.74 8.41 12.44
C LEU A 384 -10.59 8.35 11.17
N LYS A 385 -10.60 7.22 10.46
CA LYS A 385 -11.36 7.01 9.23
C LYS A 385 -12.57 6.12 9.45
N LEU A 386 -12.74 5.56 10.65
CA LEU A 386 -13.74 4.54 10.94
C LEU A 386 -15.19 4.98 10.60
N PRO A 387 -15.66 6.20 10.92
CA PRO A 387 -17.02 6.63 10.53
C PRO A 387 -17.21 6.63 9.02
N GLY A 388 -16.24 7.16 8.27
CA GLY A 388 -16.29 7.19 6.81
C GLY A 388 -16.18 5.82 6.16
N ILE A 389 -15.30 4.96 6.67
CA ILE A 389 -15.18 3.57 6.21
C ILE A 389 -16.52 2.86 6.40
N ARG A 390 -17.15 3.01 7.57
CA ARG A 390 -18.46 2.41 7.85
C ARG A 390 -19.52 2.91 6.87
N ALA A 391 -19.61 4.23 6.63
CA ALA A 391 -20.57 4.82 5.69
C ALA A 391 -20.42 4.24 4.28
N VAL A 392 -19.19 4.23 3.74
CA VAL A 392 -18.91 3.72 2.38
C VAL A 392 -19.22 2.22 2.25
N LEU A 393 -18.87 1.42 3.26
CA LEU A 393 -19.18 -0.02 3.27
C LEU A 393 -20.69 -0.27 3.36
N GLN A 394 -21.41 0.43 4.24
CA GLN A 394 -22.87 0.28 4.39
C GLN A 394 -23.64 0.68 3.13
N ALA A 395 -23.14 1.66 2.39
CA ALA A 395 -23.73 2.10 1.13
C ALA A 395 -23.39 1.18 -0.07
N GLY A 396 -22.62 0.11 0.13
CA GLY A 396 -22.22 -0.81 -0.95
C GLY A 396 -21.27 -0.20 -1.98
N LEU A 397 -20.60 0.90 -1.62
CA LEU A 397 -19.68 1.63 -2.50
C LEU A 397 -18.28 0.97 -2.57
N ALA A 398 -18.08 -0.15 -1.88
CA ALA A 398 -16.94 -1.05 -2.04
C ALA A 398 -17.46 -2.47 -2.29
N THR A 399 -16.83 -3.19 -3.21
CA THR A 399 -17.03 -4.65 -3.39
C THR A 399 -15.93 -5.44 -2.72
N GLU A 400 -14.75 -4.83 -2.56
CA GLU A 400 -13.60 -5.43 -1.92
C GLU A 400 -12.94 -4.45 -0.97
N PHE A 401 -12.45 -4.96 0.15
CA PHE A 401 -11.92 -4.12 1.20
C PHE A 401 -10.62 -4.67 1.79
N VAL A 402 -9.59 -3.83 1.86
CA VAL A 402 -8.34 -4.13 2.57
C VAL A 402 -8.19 -3.16 3.74
N THR A 403 -7.99 -3.70 4.94
CA THR A 403 -7.90 -2.91 6.18
C THR A 403 -6.99 -3.55 7.22
N ASP A 404 -6.81 -2.90 8.35
CA ASP A 404 -6.08 -3.44 9.50
C ASP A 404 -7.01 -4.12 10.52
N GLN A 405 -6.41 -4.95 11.37
CA GLN A 405 -7.11 -5.74 12.38
C GLN A 405 -7.93 -4.90 13.38
N ASP A 406 -7.47 -3.71 13.81
CA ASP A 406 -8.21 -2.88 14.76
C ASP A 406 -9.44 -2.26 14.10
N THR A 407 -9.28 -1.73 12.88
CA THR A 407 -10.39 -1.22 12.08
C THR A 407 -11.44 -2.31 11.82
N ALA A 408 -11.00 -3.51 11.41
CA ALA A 408 -11.91 -4.65 11.18
C ALA A 408 -12.72 -4.98 12.44
N ARG A 409 -12.05 -5.15 13.59
CA ARG A 409 -12.69 -5.43 14.88
C ARG A 409 -13.70 -4.36 15.29
N ARG A 410 -13.43 -3.08 15.02
CA ARG A 410 -14.35 -1.98 15.35
C ARG A 410 -15.55 -1.88 14.41
N LEU A 411 -15.36 -2.22 13.14
CA LEU A 411 -16.46 -2.28 12.17
C LEU A 411 -17.46 -3.37 12.58
N ILE A 412 -16.93 -4.50 13.07
CA ILE A 412 -17.66 -5.68 13.53
C ILE A 412 -18.21 -5.54 14.96
N GLY A 413 -17.46 -4.98 15.90
CA GLY A 413 -17.86 -4.84 17.30
C GLY A 413 -18.76 -3.65 17.58
N GLY A 414 -19.20 -2.94 16.53
CA GLY A 414 -20.07 -1.77 16.60
C GLY A 414 -21.53 -2.13 16.83
#